data_AF-A0A818CN74-F1
#
_entry.id   AF-A0A818CN74-F1
#
_cell.length_a   1.000
_cell.length_b   1.000
_cell.length_c   1.000
_cell.angle_alpha   90.00
_cell.angle_beta   90.00
_cell.angle_gamma   90.00
#
_symmetry.space_group_name_H-M   'P 1'
#
loop_
_entity.id
_entity.type
_entity.pdbx_description
1 polymer ?
#
loop_
_entity_poly.entity_id
_entity_poly.type
_entity_poly.pdbx_seq_one_letter_code
_entity_poly.pdbx_strand_id
1 'polypeptide(L)'
;MPRKIHFQVVYSSSSDEQHPASELNHHGPLVNGWQSSRFSSYPQELILQFENHVRLRRIQLLSHQYLIASKIEFFIGDCTTDESVSLENARYTRLGYIELSSNERTDFKARELKSIHIDAEGIFLKLVIHKNYVNRSNLYNQVSIVAINLLGDDIDKSHENGENQSDVLANSSRSDQISIIDDLAFAMYQDPEIAAIIKNLDRKKQECVQDEKFDQARKFKQAIQELIKIGERLARYEVEKRQAIENEDYETAQSKKDKMELYRAETYKQLQVLNLLDVVIEGGEGTEFLKRLQEIENNEQQQDNFNQEVDIFQCITYLYITNVLQYNFLSVFS
;
A
#
# COMPACT_ATOMS: atom_id res chain seq x y z
N MET A 1 -14.27 -7.41 15.18
CA MET A 1 -14.01 -6.27 14.28
C MET A 1 -14.00 -6.84 12.87
N PRO A 2 -14.73 -6.24 11.92
CA PRO A 2 -14.73 -6.71 10.54
C PRO A 2 -13.30 -6.61 9.99
N ARG A 3 -12.83 -7.69 9.36
CA ARG A 3 -11.48 -7.79 8.79
C ARG A 3 -11.51 -7.54 7.30
N LYS A 4 -10.34 -7.25 6.72
CA LYS A 4 -10.19 -7.18 5.27
C LYS A 4 -10.47 -8.54 4.64
N ILE A 5 -11.42 -8.57 3.70
CA ILE A 5 -11.79 -9.74 2.92
C ILE A 5 -10.92 -9.77 1.65
N HIS A 6 -10.31 -10.93 1.38
CA HIS A 6 -9.63 -11.16 0.11
C HIS A 6 -10.66 -11.44 -0.98
N PHE A 7 -10.42 -10.88 -2.17
CA PHE A 7 -11.26 -11.09 -3.33
C PHE A 7 -10.40 -11.12 -4.60
N GLN A 8 -10.96 -11.69 -5.65
CA GLN A 8 -10.40 -11.64 -7.00
C GLN A 8 -11.45 -11.11 -7.97
N VAL A 9 -11.04 -10.23 -8.88
CA VAL A 9 -11.88 -9.81 -9.99
C VAL A 9 -11.98 -10.94 -11.00
N VAL A 10 -13.18 -11.49 -11.18
CA VAL A 10 -13.43 -12.65 -12.06
C VAL A 10 -14.10 -12.25 -13.36
N TYR A 11 -14.75 -11.09 -13.41
CA TYR A 11 -15.40 -10.59 -14.61
C TYR A 11 -15.34 -9.07 -14.70
N SER A 12 -15.16 -8.59 -15.92
CA SER A 12 -15.22 -7.19 -16.30
C SER A 12 -15.85 -7.07 -17.67
N SER A 13 -16.85 -6.20 -17.82
CA SER A 13 -17.52 -5.97 -19.12
C SER A 13 -16.59 -5.33 -20.15
N SER A 14 -15.66 -4.48 -19.70
CA SER A 14 -14.61 -3.90 -20.53
C SER A 14 -13.43 -3.44 -19.68
N SER A 15 -12.24 -3.41 -20.27
CA SER A 15 -11.04 -2.89 -19.62
C SER A 15 -10.15 -2.20 -20.65
N ASP A 16 -9.50 -1.12 -20.23
CA ASP A 16 -8.41 -0.51 -20.99
C ASP A 16 -7.14 -1.35 -20.83
N GLU A 17 -6.31 -1.44 -21.86
CA GLU A 17 -5.12 -2.30 -21.88
C GLU A 17 -4.10 -1.90 -20.81
N GLN A 18 -4.00 -0.61 -20.51
CA GLN A 18 -3.09 -0.08 -19.48
C GLN A 18 -3.66 -0.18 -18.06
N HIS A 19 -4.96 -0.47 -17.93
CA HIS A 19 -5.70 -0.42 -16.67
C HIS A 19 -6.64 -1.64 -16.54
N PRO A 20 -6.08 -2.86 -16.52
CA PRO A 20 -6.87 -4.09 -16.49
C PRO A 20 -7.59 -4.25 -15.15
N ALA A 21 -8.67 -5.04 -15.15
CA ALA A 21 -9.46 -5.25 -13.94
C ALA A 21 -8.67 -5.94 -12.81
N SER A 22 -7.64 -6.72 -13.15
CA SER A 22 -6.75 -7.39 -12.19
C SER A 22 -5.99 -6.42 -11.27
N GLU A 23 -5.80 -5.16 -11.67
CA GLU A 23 -5.17 -4.13 -10.81
C GLU A 23 -5.93 -3.91 -9.51
N LEU A 24 -7.27 -4.11 -9.50
CA LEU A 24 -8.09 -3.96 -8.29
C LEU A 24 -7.81 -5.00 -7.21
N ASN A 25 -7.14 -6.12 -7.56
CA ASN A 25 -6.74 -7.15 -6.59
C ASN A 25 -5.59 -6.65 -5.69
N HIS A 26 -4.85 -5.63 -6.13
CA HIS A 26 -3.69 -5.10 -5.45
C HIS A 26 -3.97 -3.71 -4.90
N HIS A 27 -3.26 -3.34 -3.84
CA HIS A 27 -3.31 -2.02 -3.25
C HIS A 27 -1.89 -1.48 -3.13
N GLY A 28 -1.69 -0.22 -3.46
CA GLY A 28 -0.40 0.43 -3.32
C GLY A 28 -0.35 1.77 -4.04
N PRO A 29 0.69 2.57 -3.78
CA PRO A 29 0.86 3.90 -4.39
C PRO A 29 1.05 3.86 -5.90
N LEU A 30 1.45 2.69 -6.39
CA LEU A 30 1.80 2.41 -7.77
C LEU A 30 0.69 1.73 -8.57
N VAL A 31 -0.42 1.39 -7.92
CA VAL A 31 -1.58 0.74 -8.56
C VAL A 31 -2.39 1.80 -9.30
N ASN A 32 -2.66 1.53 -10.58
CA ASN A 32 -3.43 2.45 -11.42
C ASN A 32 -4.94 2.17 -11.32
N GLY A 33 -5.31 0.96 -10.93
CA GLY A 33 -6.70 0.51 -10.82
C GLY A 33 -7.31 0.12 -12.16
N TRP A 34 -8.62 -0.08 -12.16
CA TRP A 34 -9.37 -0.46 -13.36
C TRP A 34 -9.92 0.77 -14.09
N GLN A 35 -9.93 0.71 -15.41
CA GLN A 35 -10.59 1.68 -16.28
C GLN A 35 -11.36 0.96 -17.38
N SER A 36 -12.58 1.40 -17.67
CA SER A 36 -13.37 0.89 -18.80
C SER A 36 -12.69 1.20 -20.13
N SER A 37 -12.93 0.41 -21.19
CA SER A 37 -12.47 0.76 -22.53
C SER A 37 -13.03 2.11 -23.02
N ARG A 38 -12.31 2.78 -23.93
CA ARG A 38 -12.70 4.08 -24.51
C ARG A 38 -14.06 3.97 -25.21
N PHE A 39 -14.94 4.96 -24.99
CA PHE A 39 -16.29 5.01 -25.57
C PHE A 39 -17.14 3.75 -25.33
N SER A 40 -16.98 3.14 -24.15
CA SER A 40 -17.74 1.94 -23.77
C SER A 40 -19.25 2.23 -23.65
N SER A 41 -20.06 1.20 -23.89
CA SER A 41 -21.51 1.26 -23.65
C SER A 41 -21.79 1.20 -22.15
N TYR A 42 -22.82 1.90 -21.68
CA TYR A 42 -23.20 1.85 -20.26
C TYR A 42 -24.48 1.02 -20.05
N PRO A 43 -24.63 0.34 -18.90
CA PRO A 43 -23.68 0.30 -17.77
C PRO A 43 -22.50 -0.66 -18.01
N GLN A 44 -21.40 -0.41 -17.29
CA GLN A 44 -20.27 -1.33 -17.16
C GLN A 44 -20.46 -2.23 -15.93
N GLU A 45 -19.91 -3.44 -15.95
CA GLU A 45 -20.06 -4.42 -14.88
C GLU A 45 -18.70 -4.94 -14.43
N LEU A 46 -18.53 -5.07 -13.12
CA LEU A 46 -17.41 -5.77 -12.48
C LEU A 46 -17.97 -6.81 -11.52
N ILE A 47 -17.39 -8.01 -11.50
CA ILE A 47 -17.75 -9.04 -10.52
C ILE A 47 -16.50 -9.48 -9.79
N LEU A 48 -16.58 -9.40 -8.46
CA LEU A 48 -15.56 -9.81 -7.51
C LEU A 48 -16.01 -11.13 -6.89
N GLN A 49 -15.12 -12.11 -6.79
CA GLN A 49 -15.33 -13.36 -6.09
C GLN A 49 -14.54 -13.37 -4.80
N PHE A 50 -15.17 -13.77 -3.70
CA PHE A 50 -14.53 -13.99 -2.41
C PHE A 50 -13.92 -15.39 -2.35
N GLU A 51 -12.88 -15.56 -1.53
CA GLU A 51 -12.28 -16.88 -1.30
C GLU A 51 -13.24 -17.84 -0.58
N ASN A 52 -14.01 -17.32 0.39
CA ASN A 52 -14.97 -18.07 1.19
C ASN A 52 -16.31 -17.32 1.22
N HIS A 53 -17.35 -17.94 1.77
CA HIS A 53 -18.59 -17.23 2.06
C HIS A 53 -18.34 -16.19 3.16
N VAL A 54 -18.71 -14.95 2.88
CA VAL A 54 -18.46 -13.82 3.79
C VAL A 54 -19.73 -13.07 4.10
N ARG A 55 -19.78 -12.51 5.30
CA ARG A 55 -20.71 -11.47 5.69
C ARG A 55 -20.05 -10.12 5.51
N LEU A 56 -20.40 -9.45 4.41
CA LEU A 56 -19.84 -8.16 4.04
C LEU A 56 -20.49 -7.04 4.88
N ARG A 57 -19.65 -6.27 5.57
CA ARG A 57 -20.06 -5.20 6.51
C ARG A 57 -19.82 -3.81 5.94
N ARG A 58 -18.75 -3.65 5.16
CA ARG A 58 -18.35 -2.35 4.62
C ARG A 58 -17.65 -2.48 3.29
N ILE A 59 -18.00 -1.59 2.36
CA ILE A 59 -17.28 -1.39 1.09
C ILE A 59 -16.61 -0.03 1.15
N GLN A 60 -15.31 0.02 0.91
CA GLN A 60 -14.60 1.27 0.64
C GLN A 60 -14.21 1.30 -0.83
N LEU A 61 -14.60 2.35 -1.53
CA LEU A 61 -14.35 2.53 -2.95
C LEU A 61 -13.63 3.85 -3.18
N LEU A 62 -12.49 3.80 -3.85
CA LEU A 62 -11.72 4.98 -4.27
C LEU A 62 -11.98 5.26 -5.75
N SER A 63 -12.70 6.33 -6.05
CA SER A 63 -12.97 6.77 -7.41
C SER A 63 -11.78 7.54 -7.98
N HIS A 64 -11.57 7.40 -9.30
CA HIS A 64 -10.63 8.24 -10.02
C HIS A 64 -11.07 9.71 -9.97
N GLN A 65 -10.12 10.65 -10.07
CA GLN A 65 -10.38 12.08 -9.85
C GLN A 65 -11.17 12.78 -10.98
N TYR A 66 -11.15 12.25 -12.21
CA TYR A 66 -11.91 12.78 -13.35
C TYR A 66 -12.65 11.71 -14.19
N LEU A 67 -12.40 10.42 -13.97
CA LEU A 67 -13.09 9.33 -14.67
C LEU A 67 -14.23 8.78 -13.80
N ILE A 68 -15.05 9.70 -13.30
CA ILE A 68 -15.99 9.43 -12.20
C ILE A 68 -17.32 8.94 -12.75
N ALA A 69 -17.76 7.76 -12.29
CA ALA A 69 -19.10 7.25 -12.57
C ALA A 69 -20.17 8.07 -11.84
N SER A 70 -21.30 8.36 -12.50
CA SER A 70 -22.42 9.08 -11.87
C SER A 70 -23.12 8.27 -10.79
N LYS A 71 -23.25 6.96 -11.00
CA LYS A 71 -23.94 6.03 -10.09
C LYS A 71 -23.26 4.65 -10.13
N ILE A 72 -23.13 4.01 -8.98
CA ILE A 72 -22.68 2.62 -8.86
C ILE A 72 -23.71 1.85 -8.06
N GLU A 73 -24.23 0.75 -8.61
CA GLU A 73 -25.14 -0.17 -7.93
C GLU A 73 -24.40 -1.42 -7.48
N PHE A 74 -24.77 -1.94 -6.32
CA PHE A 74 -24.13 -3.10 -5.69
C PHE A 74 -25.12 -4.25 -5.59
N PHE A 75 -24.64 -5.45 -5.89
CA PHE A 75 -25.38 -6.69 -5.79
C PHE A 75 -24.50 -7.74 -5.10
N ILE A 76 -25.06 -8.45 -4.12
CA ILE A 76 -24.42 -9.62 -3.52
C ILE A 76 -24.91 -10.86 -4.26
N GLY A 77 -24.00 -11.71 -4.69
CA GLY A 77 -24.30 -12.98 -5.34
C GLY A 77 -23.97 -14.13 -4.40
N ASP A 78 -24.87 -15.10 -4.33
CA ASP A 78 -24.65 -16.34 -3.59
C ASP A 78 -24.99 -17.54 -4.45
N CYS A 79 -24.29 -18.65 -4.21
CA CYS A 79 -24.54 -19.94 -4.85
C CYS A 79 -25.23 -20.86 -3.83
N THR A 80 -26.23 -21.63 -4.27
CA THR A 80 -26.85 -22.61 -3.37
C THR A 80 -25.86 -23.70 -3.02
N THR A 81 -25.94 -24.23 -1.80
CA THR A 81 -24.96 -25.15 -1.18
C THR A 81 -24.67 -26.43 -1.97
N ASP A 82 -25.58 -26.84 -2.86
CA ASP A 82 -25.45 -28.04 -3.71
C ASP A 82 -24.87 -27.76 -5.11
N GLU A 83 -24.66 -26.50 -5.48
CA GLU A 83 -24.17 -26.09 -6.80
C GLU A 83 -22.69 -25.71 -6.74
N SER A 84 -21.93 -26.04 -7.79
CA SER A 84 -20.55 -25.55 -7.92
C SER A 84 -20.53 -24.02 -7.98
N VAL A 85 -19.61 -23.39 -7.24
CA VAL A 85 -19.40 -21.94 -7.26
C VAL A 85 -19.02 -21.50 -8.67
N SER A 86 -19.96 -20.85 -9.36
CA SER A 86 -19.78 -20.31 -10.71
C SER A 86 -20.60 -19.04 -10.89
N LEU A 87 -20.16 -18.16 -11.79
CA LEU A 87 -20.86 -16.92 -12.11
C LEU A 87 -22.28 -17.15 -12.69
N GLU A 88 -22.48 -18.26 -13.38
CA GLU A 88 -23.75 -18.61 -14.02
C GLU A 88 -24.80 -19.08 -13.01
N ASN A 89 -24.35 -19.72 -11.93
CA ASN A 89 -25.21 -20.23 -10.86
C ASN A 89 -25.49 -19.19 -9.78
N ALA A 90 -24.73 -18.09 -9.75
CA ALA A 90 -24.85 -17.05 -8.74
C ALA A 90 -26.18 -16.29 -8.83
N ARG A 91 -26.93 -16.24 -7.73
CA ARG A 91 -28.17 -15.46 -7.62
C ARG A 91 -27.88 -14.11 -6.98
N TYR A 92 -28.04 -13.05 -7.77
CA TYR A 92 -27.72 -11.70 -7.33
C TYR A 92 -28.90 -10.99 -6.67
N THR A 93 -28.69 -10.50 -5.45
CA THR A 93 -29.62 -9.65 -4.71
C THR A 93 -29.08 -8.22 -4.67
N ARG A 94 -29.92 -7.25 -5.05
CA ARG A 94 -29.55 -5.82 -5.07
C ARG A 94 -29.43 -5.28 -3.65
N LEU A 95 -28.24 -4.77 -3.30
CA LEU A 95 -27.97 -4.13 -2.00
C LEU A 95 -28.37 -2.65 -1.99
N GLY A 96 -28.24 -1.98 -3.14
CA GLY A 96 -28.51 -0.55 -3.26
C GLY A 96 -27.59 0.13 -4.26
N TYR A 97 -27.47 1.44 -4.14
CA TYR A 97 -26.61 2.24 -5.00
C TYR A 97 -26.00 3.42 -4.26
N ILE A 98 -24.93 3.95 -4.83
CA ILE A 98 -24.34 5.23 -4.45
C ILE A 98 -24.28 6.16 -5.66
N GLU A 99 -24.24 7.45 -5.38
CA GLU A 99 -23.87 8.48 -6.34
C GLU A 99 -22.52 9.07 -5.89
N LEU A 100 -21.65 9.30 -6.86
CA LEU A 100 -20.36 9.95 -6.63
C LEU A 100 -20.47 11.44 -6.96
N SER A 101 -19.56 12.24 -6.42
CA SER A 101 -19.48 13.67 -6.71
C SER A 101 -18.82 13.89 -8.07
N SER A 102 -19.30 14.85 -8.87
CA SER A 102 -18.64 15.22 -10.13
C SER A 102 -17.21 15.75 -9.95
N ASN A 103 -16.86 16.15 -8.72
CA ASN A 103 -15.54 16.65 -8.34
C ASN A 103 -15.12 17.96 -9.04
N GLU A 104 -16.07 18.69 -9.63
CA GLU A 104 -15.84 20.00 -10.24
C GLU A 104 -15.26 21.03 -9.25
N ARG A 105 -15.65 20.93 -7.97
CA ARG A 105 -15.20 21.84 -6.91
C ARG A 105 -13.69 21.80 -6.65
N THR A 106 -13.02 20.71 -7.02
CA THR A 106 -11.56 20.55 -6.83
C THR A 106 -10.78 20.65 -8.14
N ASP A 107 -11.42 21.13 -9.21
CA ASP A 107 -10.90 21.07 -10.58
C ASP A 107 -10.49 19.64 -11.00
N PHE A 108 -11.23 18.63 -10.52
CA PHE A 108 -10.96 17.22 -10.79
C PHE A 108 -9.57 16.73 -10.32
N LYS A 109 -9.01 17.34 -9.27
CA LYS A 109 -7.68 17.01 -8.74
C LYS A 109 -7.72 16.03 -7.58
N ALA A 110 -8.81 16.02 -6.81
CA ALA A 110 -8.94 15.15 -5.65
C ALA A 110 -9.59 13.79 -6.02
N ARG A 111 -9.16 12.69 -5.40
CA ARG A 111 -9.88 11.41 -5.48
C ARG A 111 -10.98 11.36 -4.41
N GLU A 112 -12.10 10.70 -4.70
CA GLU A 112 -13.19 10.49 -3.74
C GLU A 112 -13.11 9.09 -3.14
N LEU A 113 -12.99 9.00 -1.80
CA LEU A 113 -13.09 7.74 -1.05
C LEU A 113 -14.49 7.63 -0.43
N LYS A 114 -15.30 6.68 -0.90
CA LYS A 114 -16.63 6.41 -0.37
C LYS A 114 -16.61 5.18 0.52
N SER A 115 -17.07 5.32 1.76
CA SER A 115 -17.29 4.19 2.68
C SER A 115 -18.78 3.91 2.82
N ILE A 116 -19.18 2.67 2.55
CA ILE A 116 -20.57 2.24 2.42
C ILE A 116 -20.79 1.12 3.42
N HIS A 117 -21.75 1.30 4.33
CA HIS A 117 -22.13 0.28 5.30
C HIS A 117 -23.21 -0.60 4.69
N ILE A 118 -22.99 -1.91 4.75
CA ILE A 118 -23.92 -2.92 4.27
C ILE A 118 -23.92 -4.10 5.24
N ASP A 119 -24.92 -4.95 5.16
CA ASP A 119 -24.95 -6.19 5.94
C ASP A 119 -25.55 -7.28 5.06
N ALA A 120 -24.69 -8.01 4.37
CA ALA A 120 -25.10 -8.98 3.36
C ALA A 120 -24.15 -10.16 3.30
N GLU A 121 -24.68 -11.34 3.02
CA GLU A 121 -23.95 -12.60 2.96
C GLU A 121 -23.89 -13.09 1.51
N GLY A 122 -22.74 -13.63 1.10
CA GLY A 122 -22.56 -14.24 -0.22
C GLY A 122 -21.10 -14.48 -0.56
N ILE A 123 -20.88 -14.94 -1.80
CA ILE A 123 -19.56 -15.29 -2.34
C ILE A 123 -19.13 -14.39 -3.52
N PHE A 124 -20.06 -13.64 -4.12
CA PHE A 124 -19.78 -12.68 -5.19
C PHE A 124 -20.26 -11.28 -4.84
N LEU A 125 -19.51 -10.26 -5.25
CA LEU A 125 -19.96 -8.87 -5.26
C LEU A 125 -19.96 -8.36 -6.70
N LYS A 126 -21.13 -8.03 -7.23
CA LYS A 126 -21.31 -7.42 -8.55
C LYS A 126 -21.52 -5.91 -8.40
N LEU A 127 -20.75 -5.14 -9.16
CA LEU A 127 -20.85 -3.69 -9.29
C LEU A 127 -21.40 -3.37 -10.68
N VAL A 128 -22.43 -2.54 -10.75
CA VAL A 128 -22.99 -2.00 -12.00
C VAL A 128 -22.72 -0.51 -12.04
N ILE A 129 -21.82 -0.11 -12.93
CA ILE A 129 -21.19 1.21 -13.00
C ILE A 129 -21.83 1.98 -14.17
N HIS A 130 -22.50 3.08 -13.84
CA HIS A 130 -23.21 3.88 -14.83
C HIS A 130 -22.30 4.93 -15.47
N LYS A 131 -22.86 5.66 -16.45
CA LYS A 131 -22.19 6.71 -17.23
C LYS A 131 -21.34 7.66 -16.38
N ASN A 132 -20.23 8.14 -16.94
CA ASN A 132 -19.38 9.12 -16.28
C ASN A 132 -20.02 10.52 -16.19
N TYR A 133 -19.50 11.36 -15.29
CA TYR A 133 -19.68 12.80 -15.38
C TYR A 133 -18.85 13.35 -16.55
N VAL A 134 -19.48 14.16 -17.39
CA VAL A 134 -18.80 14.81 -18.52
C VAL A 134 -17.88 15.90 -17.98
N ASN A 135 -16.61 15.86 -18.36
CA ASN A 135 -15.65 16.89 -18.00
C ASN A 135 -14.54 17.01 -19.06
N ARG A 136 -13.72 18.05 -18.95
CA ARG A 136 -12.69 18.41 -19.93
C ARG A 136 -11.53 17.41 -19.98
N SER A 137 -11.32 16.64 -18.90
CA SER A 137 -10.22 15.69 -18.77
C SER A 137 -10.61 14.28 -19.24
N ASN A 138 -11.90 13.96 -19.29
CA ASN A 138 -12.43 12.67 -19.72
C ASN A 138 -13.01 12.73 -21.15
N LEU A 139 -12.12 12.82 -22.13
CA LEU A 139 -12.49 12.94 -23.54
C LEU A 139 -13.15 11.68 -24.12
N TYR A 140 -12.88 10.52 -23.52
CA TYR A 140 -13.28 9.21 -24.03
C TYR A 140 -14.53 8.66 -23.33
N ASN A 141 -15.17 9.43 -22.45
CA ASN A 141 -16.31 9.00 -21.64
C ASN A 141 -16.04 7.66 -20.94
N GLN A 142 -14.91 7.56 -20.24
CA GLN A 142 -14.52 6.37 -19.49
C GLN A 142 -14.90 6.50 -18.01
N VAL A 143 -15.07 5.37 -17.33
CA VAL A 143 -15.18 5.28 -15.88
C VAL A 143 -13.98 4.52 -15.32
N SER A 144 -13.55 4.88 -14.12
CA SER A 144 -12.44 4.20 -13.46
C SER A 144 -12.65 4.11 -11.95
N ILE A 145 -12.27 2.95 -11.41
CA ILE A 145 -12.18 2.69 -9.99
C ILE A 145 -10.71 2.44 -9.69
N VAL A 146 -10.14 3.24 -8.79
CA VAL A 146 -8.71 3.14 -8.45
C VAL A 146 -8.47 1.95 -7.54
N ALA A 147 -9.32 1.77 -6.53
CA ALA A 147 -9.20 0.68 -5.57
C ALA A 147 -10.53 0.36 -4.88
N ILE A 148 -10.67 -0.89 -4.45
CA ILE A 148 -11.82 -1.38 -3.67
C ILE A 148 -11.30 -2.16 -2.48
N ASN A 149 -11.74 -1.79 -1.28
CA ASN A 149 -11.47 -2.54 -0.06
C ASN A 149 -12.78 -3.02 0.56
N LEU A 150 -12.82 -4.29 0.95
CA LEU A 150 -14.00 -4.96 1.44
C LEU A 150 -13.73 -5.44 2.86
N LEU A 151 -14.60 -5.08 3.80
CA LEU A 151 -14.47 -5.44 5.20
C LEU A 151 -15.68 -6.25 5.65
N GLY A 152 -15.44 -7.32 6.38
CA GLY A 152 -16.49 -8.19 6.91
C GLY A 152 -15.92 -9.39 7.66
N ASP A 153 -16.72 -10.44 7.77
CA ASP A 153 -16.40 -11.63 8.54
C ASP A 153 -16.57 -12.89 7.66
N ASP A 154 -15.65 -13.86 7.79
CA ASP A 154 -15.77 -15.16 7.13
C ASP A 154 -16.83 -16.00 7.84
N ILE A 155 -17.80 -16.55 7.11
CA ILE A 155 -18.91 -17.34 7.69
C ILE A 155 -18.39 -18.70 8.16
N ASP A 156 -17.52 -19.35 7.39
CA ASP A 156 -17.04 -20.71 7.67
C ASP A 156 -16.20 -20.81 8.96
N LYS A 157 -15.51 -19.73 9.35
CA LYS A 157 -14.69 -19.70 10.59
C LYS A 157 -15.50 -19.48 11.86
N SER A 158 -16.76 -19.07 11.74
CA SER A 158 -17.61 -18.77 12.91
C SER A 158 -18.25 -20.00 13.52
N HIS A 159 -18.33 -21.11 12.80
CA HIS A 159 -18.95 -22.35 13.27
C HIS A 159 -18.05 -23.29 14.09
N GLU A 160 -16.73 -23.06 14.13
CA GLU A 160 -15.81 -23.91 14.92
C GLU A 160 -15.53 -23.38 16.34
N ASN A 161 -15.82 -22.12 16.65
CA ASN A 161 -15.67 -21.55 17.99
C ASN A 161 -17.03 -21.35 18.67
N GLY A 162 -17.61 -22.45 19.14
CA GLY A 162 -18.77 -22.44 20.01
C GLY A 162 -18.43 -21.92 21.41
N GLU A 163 -18.41 -20.60 21.60
CA GLU A 163 -18.42 -19.99 22.94
C GLU A 163 -19.51 -18.90 23.04
N ASN A 164 -20.54 -19.24 23.83
CA ASN A 164 -21.43 -18.37 24.61
C ASN A 164 -22.07 -17.16 23.90
N GLN A 165 -23.22 -17.43 23.27
CA GLN A 165 -24.25 -16.45 22.93
C GLN A 165 -24.90 -15.85 24.19
N SER A 166 -24.26 -14.87 24.84
CA SER A 166 -24.97 -14.02 25.82
C SER A 166 -24.46 -12.58 25.99
N ASP A 167 -23.34 -12.19 25.37
CA ASP A 167 -22.76 -10.83 25.56
C ASP A 167 -22.77 -9.91 24.31
N VAL A 168 -23.42 -10.32 23.21
CA VAL A 168 -23.30 -9.65 21.90
C VAL A 168 -24.08 -8.32 21.80
N LEU A 169 -25.05 -8.06 22.69
CA LEU A 169 -25.95 -6.89 22.57
C LEU A 169 -25.39 -5.57 23.14
N ALA A 170 -24.25 -5.58 23.84
CA ALA A 170 -23.67 -4.38 24.46
C ALA A 170 -22.44 -3.81 23.73
N ASN A 171 -21.87 -4.53 22.76
CA ASN A 171 -20.61 -4.14 22.10
C ASN A 171 -20.78 -3.54 20.68
N SER A 172 -22.00 -3.49 20.16
CA SER A 172 -22.30 -2.98 18.81
C SER A 172 -21.98 -1.49 18.61
N SER A 173 -21.69 -0.74 19.67
CA SER A 173 -21.38 0.69 19.60
C SER A 173 -19.88 1.02 19.67
N ARG A 174 -19.00 0.01 19.81
CA ARG A 174 -17.53 0.18 19.83
C ARG A 174 -16.81 -0.51 18.66
N SER A 175 -17.52 -1.30 17.85
CA SER A 175 -16.94 -2.08 16.75
C SER A 175 -16.71 -1.33 15.44
N ASP A 176 -17.11 -0.07 15.34
CA ASP A 176 -17.00 0.74 14.10
C ASP A 176 -15.65 1.45 13.93
N GLN A 177 -14.72 1.29 14.87
CA GLN A 177 -13.35 1.77 14.70
C GLN A 177 -12.57 0.76 13.86
N ILE A 178 -12.58 0.97 12.54
CA ILE A 178 -11.69 0.25 11.63
C ILE A 178 -10.26 0.52 12.07
N SER A 179 -9.45 -0.53 12.16
CA SER A 179 -8.02 -0.37 12.39
C SER A 179 -7.45 0.50 11.28
N ILE A 180 -6.62 1.49 11.61
CA ILE A 180 -5.94 2.38 10.64
C ILE A 180 -5.24 1.56 9.54
N ILE A 181 -4.83 0.34 9.87
CA ILE A 181 -4.13 -0.61 9.01
C ILE A 181 -5.04 -1.24 7.94
N ASP A 182 -6.31 -1.44 8.27
CA ASP A 182 -7.30 -2.05 7.39
C ASP A 182 -8.02 -0.99 6.54
N ASP A 183 -7.66 0.28 6.70
CA ASP A 183 -8.22 1.38 5.92
C ASP A 183 -7.63 1.45 4.51
N LEU A 184 -8.48 1.69 3.52
CA LEU A 184 -8.07 1.77 2.12
C LEU A 184 -7.07 2.91 1.85
N ALA A 185 -7.19 4.05 2.53
CA ALA A 185 -6.26 5.15 2.34
C ALA A 185 -4.84 4.76 2.77
N PHE A 186 -4.71 4.08 3.90
CA PHE A 186 -3.42 3.57 4.37
C PHE A 186 -2.78 2.61 3.36
N ALA A 187 -3.56 1.67 2.80
CA ALA A 187 -3.04 0.72 1.81
C ALA A 187 -2.59 1.38 0.49
N MET A 188 -3.18 2.53 0.10
CA MET A 188 -2.89 3.20 -1.16
C MET A 188 -1.76 4.24 -1.07
N TYR A 189 -1.52 4.83 0.10
CA TYR A 189 -0.58 5.95 0.25
C TYR A 189 0.67 5.61 1.07
N GLN A 190 0.80 4.36 1.51
CA GLN A 190 1.95 3.89 2.30
C GLN A 190 2.90 3.04 1.46
N ASP A 191 4.20 3.16 1.75
CA ASP A 191 5.23 2.23 1.27
C ASP A 191 4.90 0.79 1.73
N PRO A 192 4.93 -0.22 0.84
CA PRO A 192 4.54 -1.59 1.17
C PRO A 192 5.35 -2.24 2.31
N GLU A 193 6.65 -1.97 2.38
CA GLU A 193 7.54 -2.56 3.40
C GLU A 193 7.27 -1.92 4.77
N ILE A 194 7.21 -0.58 4.81
CA ILE A 194 6.88 0.14 6.05
C ILE A 194 5.45 -0.22 6.51
N ALA A 195 4.51 -0.38 5.58
CA ALA A 195 3.17 -0.84 5.91
C ALA A 195 3.20 -2.20 6.61
N ALA A 196 3.95 -3.18 6.11
CA ALA A 196 4.10 -4.50 6.73
C ALA A 196 4.69 -4.40 8.16
N ILE A 197 5.70 -3.53 8.36
CA ILE A 197 6.27 -3.28 9.69
C ILE A 197 5.22 -2.66 10.62
N ILE A 198 4.45 -1.68 10.16
CA ILE A 198 3.37 -1.07 10.95
C ILE A 198 2.34 -2.13 11.37
N LYS A 199 1.97 -3.06 10.48
CA LYS A 199 1.06 -4.17 10.83
C LYS A 199 1.60 -5.03 11.96
N ASN A 200 2.87 -5.40 11.89
CA ASN A 200 3.52 -6.20 12.91
C ASN A 200 3.62 -5.46 14.25
N LEU A 201 3.98 -4.18 14.24
CA LEU A 201 4.04 -3.36 15.46
C LEU A 201 2.67 -3.17 16.11
N ASP A 202 1.61 -3.05 15.31
CA ASP A 202 0.26 -2.91 15.85
C ASP A 202 -0.24 -4.20 16.50
N ARG A 203 0.06 -5.36 15.91
CA ARG A 203 -0.20 -6.66 16.54
C ARG A 203 0.50 -6.76 17.90
N LYS A 204 1.80 -6.43 17.99
CA LYS A 204 2.53 -6.45 19.27
C LYS A 204 2.05 -5.40 20.26
N LYS A 205 1.60 -4.23 19.77
CA LYS A 205 0.93 -3.23 20.60
C LYS A 205 -0.36 -3.82 21.21
N GLN A 206 -1.17 -4.54 20.43
CA GLN A 206 -2.39 -5.18 20.94
C GLN A 206 -2.09 -6.25 21.99
N GLU A 207 -1.07 -7.09 21.76
CA GLU A 207 -0.57 -8.07 22.75
C GLU A 207 -0.12 -7.39 24.05
N CYS A 208 0.65 -6.29 23.96
CA CYS A 208 1.08 -5.54 25.15
C CYS A 208 -0.09 -4.89 25.91
N VAL A 209 -1.15 -4.51 25.21
CA VAL A 209 -2.36 -3.97 25.85
C VAL A 209 -3.12 -5.09 26.59
N GLN A 210 -3.17 -6.30 26.03
CA GLN A 210 -3.78 -7.46 26.67
C GLN A 210 -2.98 -7.92 27.90
N ASP A 211 -1.65 -7.86 27.83
CA ASP A 211 -0.72 -8.15 28.93
C ASP A 211 -0.64 -7.03 30.00
N GLU A 212 -1.43 -5.96 29.88
CA GLU A 212 -1.40 -4.77 30.75
C GLU A 212 -0.04 -4.04 30.81
N LYS A 213 0.84 -4.27 29.82
CA LYS A 213 2.15 -3.62 29.66
C LYS A 213 2.00 -2.28 28.93
N PHE A 214 1.31 -1.33 29.55
CA PHE A 214 0.92 -0.07 28.91
C PHE A 214 2.10 0.82 28.48
N ASP A 215 3.23 0.78 29.19
CA ASP A 215 4.42 1.55 28.83
C ASP A 215 5.02 1.10 27.49
N GLN A 216 5.04 -0.20 27.23
CA GLN A 216 5.51 -0.75 25.94
C GLN A 216 4.50 -0.47 24.83
N ALA A 217 3.20 -0.63 25.09
CA ALA A 217 2.14 -0.27 24.15
C ALA A 217 2.23 1.21 23.72
N ARG A 218 2.58 2.12 24.64
CA ARG A 218 2.80 3.54 24.32
C ARG A 218 3.99 3.76 23.39
N LYS A 219 5.10 3.04 23.60
CA LYS A 219 6.27 3.08 22.70
C LYS A 219 5.92 2.59 21.30
N PHE A 220 5.21 1.47 21.18
CA PHE A 220 4.75 0.96 19.88
C PHE A 220 3.81 1.95 19.17
N LYS A 221 2.87 2.56 19.91
CA LYS A 221 1.99 3.59 19.34
C LYS A 221 2.78 4.78 18.76
N GLN A 222 3.80 5.27 19.46
CA GLN A 222 4.65 6.36 18.97
C GLN A 222 5.46 5.95 17.74
N ALA A 223 6.05 4.75 17.76
CA ALA A 223 6.78 4.21 16.62
C ALA A 223 5.89 4.07 15.37
N ILE A 224 4.66 3.57 15.54
CA ILE A 224 3.67 3.46 14.45
C ILE A 224 3.39 4.85 13.84
N GLN A 225 3.20 5.89 14.65
CA GLN A 225 2.91 7.23 14.15
C GLN A 225 4.07 7.83 13.33
N GLU A 226 5.31 7.61 13.76
CA GLU A 226 6.47 8.06 13.00
C GLU A 226 6.65 7.24 11.71
N LEU A 227 6.44 5.92 11.76
CA LEU A 227 6.52 5.06 10.58
C LEU A 227 5.45 5.40 9.54
N ILE A 228 4.25 5.81 9.95
CA ILE A 228 3.23 6.30 9.03
C ILE A 228 3.79 7.46 8.20
N LYS A 229 4.33 8.50 8.86
CA LYS A 229 4.92 9.67 8.16
C LYS A 229 6.07 9.29 7.24
N ILE A 230 6.92 8.36 7.68
CA ILE A 230 8.07 7.90 6.91
C ILE A 230 7.61 7.15 5.65
N GLY A 231 6.68 6.20 5.79
CA GLY A 231 6.22 5.44 4.63
C GLY A 231 5.34 6.25 3.68
N GLU A 232 4.61 7.28 4.14
CA GLU A 232 3.97 8.27 3.25
C GLU A 232 5.03 9.02 2.41
N ARG A 233 6.14 9.40 3.03
CA ARG A 233 7.24 10.10 2.34
C ARG A 233 7.97 9.19 1.35
N LEU A 234 8.20 7.93 1.70
CA LEU A 234 8.78 6.93 0.78
C LEU A 234 7.87 6.65 -0.41
N ALA A 235 6.57 6.44 -0.16
CA ALA A 235 5.58 6.27 -1.23
C ALA A 235 5.57 7.45 -2.19
N ARG A 236 5.66 8.69 -1.67
CA ARG A 236 5.75 9.88 -2.51
C ARG A 236 7.01 9.89 -3.39
N TYR A 237 8.18 9.56 -2.84
CA TYR A 237 9.40 9.46 -3.65
C TYR A 237 9.28 8.39 -4.74
N GLU A 238 8.62 7.28 -4.46
CA GLU A 238 8.41 6.21 -5.42
C GLU A 238 7.51 6.64 -6.59
N VAL A 239 6.42 7.34 -6.30
CA VAL A 239 5.53 7.92 -7.32
C VAL A 239 6.26 8.98 -8.15
N GLU A 240 6.99 9.91 -7.51
CA GLU A 240 7.77 10.94 -8.20
C GLU A 240 8.86 10.33 -9.10
N LYS A 241 9.54 9.27 -8.63
CA LYS A 241 10.53 8.53 -9.41
C LYS A 241 9.89 7.92 -10.66
N ARG A 242 8.73 7.27 -10.53
CA ARG A 242 8.01 6.70 -11.67
C ARG A 242 7.61 7.78 -12.68
N GLN A 243 7.07 8.89 -12.19
CA GLN A 243 6.69 10.02 -13.04
C GLN A 243 7.90 10.59 -13.80
N ALA A 244 9.07 10.67 -13.18
CA ALA A 244 10.29 11.11 -13.85
C ALA A 244 10.72 10.14 -14.96
N ILE A 245 10.60 8.83 -14.72
CA ILE A 245 10.88 7.79 -15.72
C ILE A 245 9.92 7.92 -16.92
N GLU A 246 8.62 8.12 -16.67
CA GLU A 246 7.61 8.31 -17.73
C GLU A 246 7.86 9.56 -18.57
N ASN A 247 8.44 10.60 -17.98
CA ASN A 247 8.83 11.83 -18.67
C ASN A 247 10.24 11.76 -19.29
N GLU A 248 10.89 10.59 -19.27
CA GLU A 248 12.26 10.36 -19.75
C GLU A 248 13.33 11.23 -19.04
N ASP A 249 13.01 11.78 -17.86
CA ASP A 249 13.94 12.51 -17.00
C ASP A 249 14.67 11.52 -16.07
N TYR A 250 15.66 10.84 -16.64
CA TYR A 250 16.44 9.83 -15.93
C TYR A 250 17.33 10.43 -14.82
N GLU A 251 17.73 11.70 -14.93
CA GLU A 251 18.54 12.37 -13.91
C GLU A 251 17.73 12.59 -12.63
N THR A 252 16.52 13.13 -12.76
CA THR A 252 15.61 13.29 -11.61
C THR A 252 15.22 11.92 -11.05
N ALA A 253 14.94 10.93 -11.90
CA ALA A 253 14.62 9.58 -11.46
C ALA A 253 15.75 8.95 -10.62
N GLN A 254 17.01 9.10 -11.06
CA GLN A 254 18.17 8.61 -10.32
C GLN A 254 18.34 9.35 -8.99
N SER A 255 18.24 10.68 -8.97
CA SER A 255 18.33 11.46 -7.73
C SER A 255 17.24 11.06 -6.71
N LYS A 256 16.02 10.75 -7.18
CA LYS A 256 14.92 10.29 -6.33
C LYS A 256 15.17 8.88 -5.80
N LYS A 257 15.74 7.98 -6.61
CA LYS A 257 16.17 6.65 -6.19
C LYS A 257 17.20 6.75 -5.06
N ASP A 258 18.27 7.53 -5.24
CA ASP A 258 19.34 7.66 -4.24
C ASP A 258 18.82 8.24 -2.91
N LYS A 259 17.96 9.28 -3.00
CA LYS A 259 17.30 9.87 -1.83
C LYS A 259 16.39 8.88 -1.10
N MET A 260 15.69 8.04 -1.85
CA MET A 260 14.80 7.01 -1.29
C MET A 260 15.61 5.93 -0.57
N GLU A 261 16.69 5.44 -1.17
CA GLU A 261 17.59 4.44 -0.57
C GLU A 261 18.24 4.97 0.71
N LEU A 262 18.79 6.19 0.68
CA LEU A 262 19.38 6.83 1.86
C LEU A 262 18.36 7.03 2.98
N TYR A 263 17.17 7.54 2.65
CA TYR A 263 16.12 7.78 3.64
C TYR A 263 15.59 6.49 4.25
N ARG A 264 15.54 5.42 3.46
CA ARG A 264 15.15 4.09 3.92
C ARG A 264 16.22 3.49 4.84
N ALA A 265 17.51 3.61 4.50
CA ALA A 265 18.61 3.17 5.36
C ALA A 265 18.61 3.91 6.72
N GLU A 266 18.42 5.23 6.71
CA GLU A 266 18.32 6.03 7.93
C GLU A 266 17.14 5.59 8.82
N THR A 267 15.98 5.36 8.21
CA THR A 267 14.78 4.86 8.91
C THR A 267 15.05 3.52 9.58
N TYR A 268 15.67 2.58 8.89
CA TYR A 268 15.94 1.25 9.44
C TYR A 268 16.99 1.30 10.56
N LYS A 269 18.01 2.16 10.44
CA LYS A 269 18.95 2.42 11.53
C LYS A 269 18.24 2.99 12.76
N GLN A 270 17.31 3.93 12.57
CA GLN A 270 16.49 4.46 13.67
C GLN A 270 15.61 3.36 14.30
N LEU A 271 15.05 2.44 13.51
CA LEU A 271 14.27 1.30 14.03
C LEU A 271 15.13 0.28 14.77
N GLN A 272 16.38 0.06 14.34
CA GLN A 272 17.36 -0.79 15.05
C GLN A 272 17.70 -0.19 16.42
N VAL A 273 17.95 1.11 16.45
CA VAL A 273 18.21 1.86 17.69
C VAL A 273 17.04 1.81 18.67
N LEU A 274 15.80 1.68 18.16
CA LEU A 274 14.61 1.52 18.99
C LEU A 274 14.39 0.07 19.49
N ASN A 275 15.30 -0.88 19.20
CA ASN A 275 15.15 -2.32 19.44
C ASN A 275 13.83 -2.88 18.85
N LEU A 276 13.34 -2.29 17.75
CA LEU A 276 12.11 -2.71 17.09
C LEU A 276 12.36 -3.72 15.96
N LEU A 277 13.63 -4.00 15.62
CA LEU A 277 13.97 -4.93 14.54
C LEU A 277 13.77 -6.41 14.89
N ASP A 278 13.89 -6.79 16.16
CA ASP A 278 13.63 -8.18 16.58
C ASP A 278 12.16 -8.58 16.32
N VAL A 279 11.28 -7.60 16.14
CA VAL A 279 9.88 -7.78 15.73
C VAL A 279 9.70 -8.06 14.25
N VAL A 280 10.66 -7.65 13.41
CA VAL A 280 10.61 -7.76 11.94
C VAL A 280 10.99 -9.18 11.47
N ILE A 281 11.76 -9.92 12.28
CA ILE A 281 12.40 -11.18 11.88
C ILE A 281 11.43 -12.38 11.87
N GLU A 282 10.30 -12.33 12.58
CA GLU A 282 9.32 -13.44 12.63
C GLU A 282 8.49 -13.61 11.34
N GLY A 283 8.61 -12.70 10.36
CA GLY A 283 7.76 -12.63 9.16
C GLY A 283 8.32 -13.25 7.86
N GLY A 284 9.47 -13.92 7.88
CA GLY A 284 10.00 -14.67 6.71
C GLY A 284 10.61 -13.84 5.56
N GLU A 285 10.26 -12.56 5.41
CA GLU A 285 10.83 -11.68 4.36
C GLU A 285 12.06 -10.87 4.82
N GLY A 286 12.35 -10.83 6.13
CA GLY A 286 13.48 -10.07 6.70
C GLY A 286 14.88 -10.65 6.38
N THR A 287 14.97 -11.91 5.95
CA THR A 287 16.25 -12.61 5.73
C THR A 287 16.99 -12.19 4.46
N GLU A 288 16.28 -11.82 3.39
CA GLU A 288 16.92 -11.35 2.15
C GLU A 288 17.43 -9.90 2.28
N PHE A 289 16.81 -9.14 3.18
CA PHE A 289 17.17 -7.76 3.48
C PHE A 289 18.38 -7.62 4.41
N LEU A 290 18.54 -8.51 5.41
CA LEU A 290 19.78 -8.55 6.21
C LEU A 290 21.03 -8.82 5.35
N LYS A 291 20.89 -9.61 4.27
CA LYS A 291 21.96 -9.79 3.30
C LYS A 291 22.28 -8.48 2.56
N ARG A 292 21.25 -7.73 2.13
CA ARG A 292 21.44 -6.43 1.47
C ARG A 292 22.01 -5.36 2.40
N LEU A 293 21.61 -5.34 3.68
CA LEU A 293 22.21 -4.44 4.68
C LEU A 293 23.66 -4.80 4.98
N GLN A 294 24.01 -6.09 5.10
CA GLN A 294 25.40 -6.50 5.21
C GLN A 294 26.20 -6.14 3.95
N GLU A 295 25.62 -6.27 2.76
CA GLU A 295 26.26 -5.82 1.51
C GLU A 295 26.49 -4.31 1.48
N ILE A 296 25.54 -3.51 1.97
CA ILE A 296 25.68 -2.04 2.07
C ILE A 296 26.72 -1.65 3.11
N GLU A 297 26.70 -2.24 4.31
CA GLU A 297 27.72 -2.00 5.35
C GLU A 297 29.12 -2.45 4.87
N ASN A 298 29.21 -3.57 4.14
CA ASN A 298 30.47 -4.02 3.54
C ASN A 298 30.95 -3.08 2.43
N ASN A 299 30.05 -2.51 1.63
CA ASN A 299 30.40 -1.53 0.59
C ASN A 299 30.82 -0.19 1.21
N GLU A 300 30.16 0.29 2.25
CA GLU A 300 30.58 1.49 3.00
C GLU A 300 31.96 1.28 3.65
N GLN A 301 32.22 0.11 4.25
CA GLN A 301 33.55 -0.22 4.80
C GLN A 301 34.64 -0.36 3.72
N GLN A 302 34.30 -0.87 2.53
CA GLN A 302 35.25 -0.92 1.40
C GLN A 302 35.55 0.48 0.86
N GLN A 303 34.55 1.37 0.81
CA GLN A 303 34.70 2.73 0.32
C GLN A 303 35.46 3.62 1.31
N ASP A 304 35.27 3.41 2.62
CA ASP A 304 36.07 4.06 3.67
C ASP A 304 37.52 3.55 3.68
N ASN A 305 37.77 2.24 3.47
CA ASN A 305 39.13 1.71 3.30
C ASN A 305 39.80 2.24 2.03
N PHE A 306 39.06 2.37 0.92
CA PHE A 306 39.60 2.93 -0.32
C PHE A 306 39.94 4.42 -0.18
N ASN A 307 39.11 5.18 0.51
CA ASN A 307 39.38 6.60 0.82
C ASN A 307 40.56 6.76 1.78
N GLN A 308 40.72 5.87 2.76
CA GLN A 308 41.91 5.84 3.63
C GLN A 308 43.19 5.48 2.86
N GLU A 309 43.14 4.52 1.93
CA GLU A 309 44.29 4.20 1.08
C GLU A 309 44.67 5.37 0.16
N VAL A 310 43.68 6.08 -0.43
CA VAL A 310 43.94 7.26 -1.27
C VAL A 310 44.56 8.40 -0.44
N ASP A 311 44.09 8.66 0.79
CA ASP A 311 44.70 9.66 1.68
C ASP A 311 46.14 9.27 2.08
N ILE A 312 46.40 7.98 2.35
CA ILE A 312 47.76 7.49 2.62
C ILE A 312 48.66 7.65 1.39
N PHE A 313 48.19 7.30 0.19
CA PHE A 313 48.94 7.48 -1.05
C PHE A 313 49.23 8.96 -1.35
N GLN A 314 48.28 9.85 -1.07
CA GLN A 314 48.43 11.29 -1.26
C GLN A 314 49.39 11.91 -0.23
N CYS A 315 49.37 11.45 1.02
CA CYS A 315 50.37 11.81 2.03
C CYS A 315 51.78 11.30 1.68
N ILE A 316 51.92 10.06 1.20
CA ILE A 316 53.22 9.50 0.79
C ILE A 316 53.78 10.26 -0.43
N THR A 317 52.97 10.59 -1.43
CA THR A 317 53.44 11.39 -2.57
C THR A 317 53.84 12.80 -2.16
N TYR A 318 53.12 13.44 -1.25
CA TYR A 318 53.48 14.77 -0.75
C TYR A 318 54.82 14.77 0.00
N LEU A 319 55.05 13.77 0.87
CA LEU A 319 56.31 13.56 1.58
C LEU A 319 57.49 13.29 0.63
N TYR A 320 57.27 12.51 -0.44
CA TYR A 320 58.30 12.23 -1.45
C TYR A 320 58.67 13.47 -2.27
N ILE A 321 57.67 14.28 -2.67
CA ILE A 321 57.90 15.53 -3.40
C ILE A 321 58.64 16.55 -2.53
N THR A 322 58.30 16.68 -1.24
CA THR A 322 59.03 17.58 -0.33
C THR A 322 60.47 17.14 -0.10
N ASN A 323 60.74 15.83 0.04
CA ASN A 323 62.11 15.33 0.18
C ASN A 323 62.95 15.55 -1.09
N VAL A 324 62.39 15.34 -2.29
CA VAL A 324 63.09 15.56 -3.56
C VAL A 324 63.41 17.05 -3.78
N LEU A 325 62.51 17.97 -3.37
CA LEU A 325 62.78 19.41 -3.44
C LEU A 325 63.85 19.85 -2.43
N GLN A 326 63.90 19.23 -1.25
CA GLN A 326 64.89 19.56 -0.22
C GLN A 326 66.30 19.05 -0.60
N TYR A 327 66.41 17.91 -1.28
CA TYR A 327 67.68 17.41 -1.81
C TYR A 327 68.20 18.18 -3.03
N ASN A 328 67.32 18.65 -3.92
CA ASN A 328 67.73 19.46 -5.08
C ASN A 328 68.11 20.91 -4.73
N PHE A 329 67.62 21.46 -3.61
CA PHE A 329 68.03 22.79 -3.15
C PHE A 329 69.42 22.80 -2.47
N LEU A 330 69.89 21.65 -1.99
CA LEU A 330 71.20 21.51 -1.34
C LEU A 330 72.36 21.22 -2.31
N SER A 331 72.11 20.98 -3.60
CA SER A 331 73.16 20.75 -4.61
C SER A 331 73.47 21.97 -5.50
N VAL A 332 72.84 23.13 -5.26
CA VAL A 332 73.09 24.38 -6.02
C VAL A 332 73.84 25.42 -5.18
N PHE A 333 74.12 25.13 -3.91
CA PHE A 333 75.02 25.91 -3.06
C PHE A 333 76.07 24.99 -2.42
N SER A 334 77.03 24.53 -3.22
CA SER A 334 78.39 24.23 -2.78
C SER A 334 79.38 24.37 -3.91
#